data_AF-X0T3I0-F1
#
_entry.id   AF-X0T3I0-F1
#
_cell.length_a   1.000
_cell.length_b   1.000
_cell.length_c   1.000
_cell.angle_alpha   90.00
_cell.angle_beta   90.00
_cell.angle_gamma   90.00
#
_symmetry.space_group_name_H-M   'P 1'
#
loop_
_entity.id
_entity.type
_entity.pdbx_description
1 polymer ?
#
loop_
_entity_poly.entity_id
_entity_poly.type
_entity_poly.pdbx_seq_one_letter_code
_entity_poly.pdbx_strand_id
1 'polypeptide(L)'
;MTEKLYWDNPYDTRFEAKIIDIDKSGIILDKTLFYPEGGNQISDKGVIINQGNTFNVDHVIKKEELIVHHISEPFGEKLKKGDNITGEIDWEYRYGIMRAHSSQHVLSAVFKNLLDIDTIRANISFEDVSIHISRSVSEIELKNVLIHFINICTLKNLKFRSKIVPRNDLKDLNEQIRGGITPDSDLR
;
A
#
# COMPACT_ATOMS: atom_id res chain seq x y z
N MET A 1 3.81 10.45 16.03
CA MET A 1 3.39 9.27 15.27
C MET A 1 2.10 9.63 14.55
N THR A 2 1.97 9.28 13.27
CA THR A 2 0.71 9.37 12.52
C THR A 2 -0.04 8.04 12.61
N GLU A 3 -1.30 8.07 13.03
CA GLU A 3 -2.20 6.90 13.04
C GLU A 3 -2.55 6.48 11.59
N LYS A 4 -2.44 5.19 11.30
CA LYS A 4 -2.53 4.60 9.96
C LYS A 4 -3.91 3.97 9.73
N LEU A 5 -4.91 4.79 9.46
CA LEU A 5 -6.30 4.35 9.32
C LEU A 5 -6.49 3.29 8.22
N TYR A 6 -5.63 3.33 7.20
CA TYR A 6 -5.65 2.38 6.06
C TYR A 6 -5.34 0.93 6.44
N TRP A 7 -4.80 0.67 7.63
CA TRP A 7 -4.60 -0.72 8.10
C TRP A 7 -5.89 -1.37 8.58
N ASP A 8 -6.73 -0.60 9.27
CA ASP A 8 -7.96 -1.07 9.89
C ASP A 8 -9.16 -0.92 8.96
N ASN A 9 -9.21 0.19 8.21
CA ASN A 9 -10.32 0.53 7.33
C ASN A 9 -9.86 0.76 5.88
N PRO A 10 -9.38 -0.27 5.17
CA PRO A 10 -8.76 -0.13 3.85
C PRO A 10 -9.73 0.32 2.73
N TYR A 11 -11.04 0.26 2.97
CA TYR A 11 -12.09 0.63 2.03
C TYR A 11 -12.71 2.02 2.32
N ASP A 12 -12.33 2.66 3.42
CA ASP A 12 -12.74 4.03 3.68
C ASP A 12 -12.01 4.96 2.71
N THR A 13 -12.73 5.95 2.20
CA THR A 13 -12.21 6.90 1.22
C THR A 13 -12.03 8.31 1.77
N ARG A 14 -12.65 8.60 2.92
CA ARG A 14 -12.74 9.94 3.52
C ARG A 14 -12.50 9.88 5.01
N PHE A 15 -11.74 10.83 5.54
CA PHE A 15 -11.43 10.93 6.97
C PHE A 15 -11.26 12.38 7.41
N GLU A 16 -11.44 12.64 8.70
CA GLU A 16 -11.07 13.90 9.34
C GLU A 16 -9.72 13.75 10.05
N ALA A 17 -8.90 14.78 10.03
CA ALA A 17 -7.60 14.79 10.70
C ALA A 17 -7.19 16.20 11.11
N LYS A 18 -6.19 16.28 11.98
CA LYS A 18 -5.57 17.54 12.39
C LYS A 18 -4.18 17.67 11.80
N ILE A 19 -3.85 18.85 11.29
CA ILE A 19 -2.48 19.15 10.86
C ILE A 19 -1.60 19.31 12.10
N ILE A 20 -0.67 18.37 12.31
CA ILE A 20 0.27 18.39 13.44
C ILE A 20 1.56 19.13 13.11
N ASP A 21 1.92 19.20 11.83
CA ASP A 21 3.06 19.97 11.38
C ASP A 21 2.99 20.28 9.88
N ILE A 22 3.75 21.29 9.47
CA ILE A 22 3.91 21.69 8.08
C ILE A 22 5.39 22.02 7.87
N ASP A 23 5.99 21.43 6.83
CA ASP A 23 7.35 21.75 6.40
C ASP A 23 7.40 22.04 4.89
N LYS A 24 8.60 22.24 4.34
CA LYS A 24 8.78 22.52 2.91
C LYS A 24 8.40 21.34 2.01
N SER A 25 8.31 20.13 2.54
CA SER A 25 7.96 18.91 1.81
C SER A 25 6.47 18.60 1.82
N GLY A 26 5.68 19.19 2.74
CA GLY A 26 4.24 19.03 2.75
C GLY A 26 3.65 19.18 4.14
N ILE A 27 2.52 18.49 4.37
CA ILE A 27 1.84 18.50 5.66
C ILE A 27 1.89 17.15 6.36
N ILE A 28 1.91 17.19 7.68
CA ILE A 28 1.89 16.01 8.55
C ILE A 28 0.58 16.01 9.33
N LEU A 29 -0.12 14.89 9.31
CA LEU A 29 -1.40 14.69 9.98
C LEU A 29 -1.25 13.80 11.21
N ASP A 30 -2.15 13.96 12.18
CA ASP A 30 -2.27 13.06 13.33
C ASP A 30 -2.72 11.65 12.93
N LYS A 31 -3.59 11.55 11.91
CA LYS A 31 -4.07 10.29 11.33
C LYS A 31 -4.32 10.42 9.83
N THR A 32 -4.24 9.32 9.09
CA THR A 32 -4.44 9.35 7.63
C THR A 32 -4.94 8.04 7.02
N LEU A 33 -5.80 8.16 6.01
CA LEU A 33 -6.13 7.06 5.10
C LEU A 33 -5.17 6.96 3.92
N PHE A 34 -4.33 7.96 3.64
CA PHE A 34 -3.35 7.87 2.56
C PHE A 34 -2.26 6.86 2.91
N TYR A 35 -2.08 5.85 2.07
CA TYR A 35 -0.95 4.93 2.15
C TYR A 35 0.31 5.64 1.65
N PRO A 36 1.35 5.75 2.49
CA PRO A 36 2.65 6.25 2.05
C PRO A 36 3.33 5.24 1.15
N GLU A 37 4.13 5.68 0.19
CA GLU A 37 4.97 4.81 -0.62
C GLU A 37 5.80 3.88 0.27
N GLY A 38 5.80 2.58 -0.06
CA GLY A 38 6.46 1.57 0.75
C GLY A 38 6.18 0.15 0.27
N GLY A 39 7.14 -0.75 0.50
CA GLY A 39 7.02 -2.15 0.07
C GLY A 39 7.02 -2.33 -1.45
N ASN A 40 7.66 -1.41 -2.19
CA ASN A 40 7.59 -1.29 -3.65
C ASN A 40 6.19 -1.01 -4.21
N GLN A 41 5.26 -0.57 -3.36
CA GLN A 41 3.99 0.00 -3.78
C GLN A 41 4.08 1.52 -3.74
N ILE A 42 3.63 2.17 -4.82
CA ILE A 42 3.51 3.63 -4.88
C ILE A 42 2.52 4.16 -3.83
N SER A 43 2.65 5.44 -3.49
CA SER A 43 1.74 6.11 -2.55
C SER A 43 0.36 6.32 -3.15
N ASP A 44 -0.61 6.65 -2.31
CA ASP A 44 -1.87 7.19 -2.80
C ASP A 44 -1.77 8.64 -3.25
N LYS A 45 -2.86 9.06 -3.89
CA LYS A 45 -3.19 10.41 -4.30
C LYS A 45 -4.59 10.75 -3.81
N GLY A 46 -4.93 12.04 -3.87
CA GLY A 46 -6.25 12.51 -3.47
C GLY A 46 -6.22 14.00 -3.15
N VAL A 47 -7.06 14.41 -2.20
CA VAL A 47 -7.21 15.81 -1.82
C VAL A 47 -7.30 16.01 -0.31
N ILE A 48 -6.90 17.21 0.12
CA ILE A 48 -7.14 17.75 1.45
C ILE A 48 -8.04 18.97 1.33
N ILE A 49 -9.09 19.01 2.14
CA ILE A 49 -10.09 20.07 2.15
C ILE A 49 -10.00 20.82 3.49
N ASN A 50 -9.82 22.13 3.43
CA ASN A 50 -9.81 23.03 4.59
C ASN A 50 -10.62 24.30 4.30
N GLN A 51 -11.67 24.54 5.08
CA GLN A 51 -12.53 25.75 4.97
C GLN A 51 -12.98 26.06 3.53
N GLY A 52 -13.32 25.02 2.76
CA GLY A 52 -13.76 25.15 1.36
C GLY A 52 -12.63 25.29 0.33
N ASN A 53 -11.37 25.35 0.74
CA ASN A 53 -10.23 25.21 -0.15
C ASN A 53 -9.89 23.72 -0.30
N THR A 54 -9.56 23.30 -1.52
CA THR A 54 -9.14 21.94 -1.85
C THR A 54 -7.70 21.97 -2.35
N PHE A 55 -6.88 21.04 -1.85
CA PHE A 55 -5.47 20.91 -2.18
C PHE A 55 -5.18 19.49 -2.66
N ASN A 56 -4.51 19.34 -3.79
CA ASN A 56 -4.10 18.03 -4.31
C ASN A 56 -2.95 17.45 -3.50
N VAL A 57 -3.08 16.16 -3.16
CA VAL A 57 -2.01 15.33 -2.61
C VAL A 57 -1.53 14.41 -3.72
N ASP A 58 -0.32 14.66 -4.22
CA ASP A 58 0.22 13.95 -5.37
C ASP A 58 1.17 12.80 -4.98
N HIS A 59 1.72 12.87 -3.77
CA HIS A 59 2.67 11.89 -3.26
C HIS A 59 2.63 11.86 -1.73
N VAL A 60 2.81 10.69 -1.14
CA VAL A 60 2.81 10.50 0.31
C VAL A 60 3.98 9.62 0.70
N ILE A 61 4.79 10.06 1.65
CA ILE A 61 5.98 9.34 2.11
C ILE A 61 5.98 9.12 3.61
N LYS A 62 6.58 8.01 4.03
CA LYS A 62 6.86 7.74 5.44
C LYS A 62 8.25 8.28 5.80
N LYS A 63 8.34 9.17 6.78
CA LYS A 63 9.59 9.61 7.42
C LYS A 63 9.55 9.19 8.89
N GLU A 64 10.28 8.14 9.25
CA GLU A 64 10.19 7.52 10.58
C GLU A 64 8.73 7.19 10.95
N GLU A 65 8.21 7.71 12.06
CA GLU A 65 6.82 7.48 12.50
C GLU A 65 5.83 8.55 12.00
N LEU A 66 6.24 9.40 11.06
CA LEU A 66 5.42 10.44 10.45
C LEU A 66 5.10 10.12 9.00
N ILE A 67 3.92 10.55 8.57
CA ILE A 67 3.48 10.49 7.17
C ILE A 67 3.38 11.91 6.62
N VAL A 68 4.16 12.19 5.58
CA VAL A 68 4.22 13.49 4.92
C VAL A 68 3.39 13.43 3.64
N HIS A 69 2.45 14.35 3.52
CA HIS A 69 1.54 14.49 2.37
C HIS A 69 2.03 15.65 1.51
N HIS A 70 2.58 15.35 0.34
CA HIS A 70 3.13 16.35 -0.55
C HIS A 70 1.99 17.03 -1.32
N ILE A 71 1.92 18.34 -1.18
CA ILE A 71 0.95 19.20 -1.88
C ILE A 71 1.76 20.06 -2.85
N SER A 72 1.54 19.88 -4.15
CA SER A 72 2.32 20.55 -5.19
C SER A 72 1.95 22.02 -5.36
N GLU A 73 0.71 22.39 -5.00
CA GLU A 73 0.22 23.76 -5.12
C GLU A 73 0.55 24.63 -3.90
N PRO A 74 0.77 25.94 -4.09
CA PRO A 74 0.98 26.86 -2.97
C PRO A 74 -0.27 26.95 -2.08
N PHE A 75 -0.14 26.52 -0.82
CA PHE A 75 -1.22 26.62 0.16
C PHE A 75 -1.13 27.87 1.05
N GLY A 76 0.07 28.45 1.24
CA GLY A 76 0.26 29.70 2.00
C GLY A 76 -0.39 29.65 3.39
N GLU A 77 -1.22 30.64 3.71
CA GLU A 77 -1.96 30.69 4.99
C GLU A 77 -3.24 29.84 5.02
N LYS A 78 -3.59 29.15 3.93
CA LYS A 78 -4.82 28.36 3.86
C LYS A 78 -4.70 26.99 4.55
N LEU A 79 -3.50 26.55 4.87
CA LEU A 79 -3.23 25.39 5.72
C LEU A 79 -2.26 25.82 6.81
N LYS A 80 -2.65 25.63 8.07
CA LYS A 80 -1.84 25.96 9.24
C LYS A 80 -1.81 24.77 10.19
N LYS A 81 -0.70 24.64 10.92
CA LYS A 81 -0.61 23.72 12.04
C LYS A 81 -1.75 23.99 13.01
N GLY A 82 -2.47 22.94 13.38
CA GLY A 82 -3.64 23.02 14.25
C GLY A 82 -4.99 22.96 13.52
N ASP A 83 -5.02 23.15 12.20
CA ASP A 83 -6.25 23.09 11.42
C ASP A 83 -6.85 21.67 11.44
N ASN A 84 -8.18 21.61 11.51
CA ASN A 84 -8.94 20.40 11.25
C ASN A 84 -9.29 20.36 9.76
N ILE A 85 -8.93 19.27 9.10
CA ILE A 85 -9.13 19.09 7.66
C ILE A 85 -9.92 17.82 7.39
N THR A 86 -10.42 17.72 6.16
CA THR A 86 -10.95 16.48 5.61
C THR A 86 -10.02 15.98 4.52
N GLY A 87 -9.55 14.74 4.63
CA GLY A 87 -8.81 14.06 3.57
C GLY A 87 -9.73 13.13 2.78
N GLU A 88 -9.57 13.12 1.46
CA GLU A 88 -10.24 12.20 0.54
C GLU A 88 -9.20 11.57 -0.39
N ILE A 89 -9.10 10.24 -0.41
CA ILE A 89 -8.19 9.54 -1.34
C ILE A 89 -8.87 9.37 -2.71
N ASP A 90 -8.08 9.32 -3.78
CA ASP A 90 -8.55 8.88 -5.08
C ASP A 90 -8.85 7.38 -5.02
N TRP A 91 -10.13 7.04 -4.92
CA TRP A 91 -10.58 5.67 -4.74
C TRP A 91 -10.30 4.77 -5.94
N GLU A 92 -10.48 5.26 -7.17
CA GLU A 92 -10.23 4.45 -8.36
C GLU A 92 -8.73 4.11 -8.46
N TYR A 93 -7.88 5.09 -8.15
CA TYR A 93 -6.44 4.90 -8.07
C TYR A 93 -6.04 3.89 -6.98
N ARG A 94 -6.49 4.12 -5.74
CA ARG A 94 -6.26 3.21 -4.60
C ARG A 94 -6.72 1.80 -4.93
N TYR A 95 -7.95 1.65 -5.41
CA TYR A 95 -8.54 0.34 -5.63
C TYR A 95 -7.86 -0.40 -6.78
N GLY A 96 -7.40 0.33 -7.81
CA GLY A 96 -6.51 -0.22 -8.85
C GLY A 96 -5.23 -0.82 -8.26
N ILE A 97 -4.56 -0.07 -7.38
CA ILE A 97 -3.33 -0.52 -6.69
C ILE A 97 -3.63 -1.72 -5.77
N MET A 98 -4.74 -1.72 -5.03
CA MET A 98 -5.14 -2.85 -4.18
C MET A 98 -5.33 -4.13 -4.99
N ARG A 99 -5.97 -4.04 -6.17
CA ARG A 99 -6.14 -5.19 -7.08
C ARG A 99 -4.81 -5.66 -7.63
N ALA A 100 -3.94 -4.74 -8.05
CA ALA A 100 -2.59 -5.04 -8.53
C ALA A 100 -1.75 -5.76 -7.47
N HIS A 101 -1.72 -5.23 -6.24
CA HIS A 101 -1.00 -5.83 -5.11
C HIS A 101 -1.54 -7.23 -4.79
N SER A 102 -2.86 -7.38 -4.66
CA SER A 102 -3.48 -8.66 -4.35
C SER A 102 -3.20 -9.69 -5.46
N SER A 103 -3.28 -9.27 -6.73
CA SER A 103 -2.95 -10.10 -7.88
C SER A 103 -1.49 -10.54 -7.87
N GLN A 104 -0.57 -9.65 -7.50
CA GLN A 104 0.83 -9.98 -7.36
C GLN A 104 1.06 -11.10 -6.34
N HIS A 105 0.46 -11.03 -5.15
CA HIS A 105 0.58 -12.11 -4.16
C HIS A 105 0.07 -13.45 -4.68
N VAL A 106 -1.07 -13.45 -5.36
CA VAL A 106 -1.62 -14.67 -5.96
C VAL A 106 -0.66 -15.22 -7.02
N LEU A 107 -0.13 -14.38 -7.91
CA LEU A 107 0.80 -14.80 -8.95
C LEU A 107 2.09 -15.38 -8.37
N SER A 108 2.70 -14.69 -7.40
CA SER A 108 3.87 -15.17 -6.66
C SER A 108 3.58 -16.50 -5.97
N ALA A 109 2.37 -16.68 -5.42
CA ALA A 109 1.99 -17.94 -4.81
C ALA A 109 1.85 -19.09 -5.81
N VAL A 110 1.34 -18.82 -7.01
CA VAL A 110 1.26 -19.83 -8.07
C VAL A 110 2.65 -20.24 -8.55
N PHE A 111 3.56 -19.28 -8.77
CA PHE A 111 4.96 -19.58 -9.12
C PHE A 111 5.64 -20.46 -8.07
N LYS A 112 5.50 -20.11 -6.78
CA LYS A 112 6.07 -20.88 -5.69
C LYS A 112 5.47 -22.28 -5.61
N ASN A 113 4.15 -22.39 -5.63
CA ASN A 113 3.48 -23.67 -5.39
C ASN A 113 3.60 -24.65 -6.57
N LEU A 114 3.67 -24.16 -7.81
CA LEU A 114 3.76 -25.03 -8.99
C LEU A 114 5.19 -25.38 -9.38
N LEU A 115 6.14 -24.44 -9.22
CA LEU A 115 7.47 -24.54 -9.82
C LEU A 115 8.61 -24.34 -8.83
N ASP A 116 8.29 -24.13 -7.54
CA ASP A 116 9.24 -23.76 -6.48
C ASP A 116 10.08 -22.52 -6.82
N ILE A 117 9.45 -21.53 -7.45
CA ILE A 117 10.09 -20.27 -7.85
C ILE A 117 9.72 -19.17 -6.87
N ASP A 118 10.73 -18.53 -6.29
CA ASP A 118 10.57 -17.40 -5.37
C ASP A 118 10.45 -16.08 -6.12
N THR A 119 9.67 -15.16 -5.56
CA THR A 119 9.66 -13.76 -6.00
C THR A 119 10.76 -13.00 -5.26
N ILE A 120 11.74 -12.49 -6.00
CA ILE A 120 12.84 -11.69 -5.47
C ILE A 120 12.37 -10.27 -5.18
N ARG A 121 11.61 -9.69 -6.11
CA ARG A 121 11.12 -8.31 -6.04
C ARG A 121 9.80 -8.18 -6.76
N ALA A 122 8.93 -7.31 -6.26
CA ALA A 122 7.78 -6.81 -6.99
C ALA A 122 7.91 -5.29 -7.13
N ASN A 123 7.34 -4.71 -8.18
CA ASN A 123 7.05 -3.29 -8.24
C ASN A 123 5.56 -3.16 -8.56
N ILE A 124 4.85 -2.38 -7.76
CA ILE A 124 3.40 -2.23 -7.84
C ILE A 124 3.11 -0.75 -8.07
N SER A 125 2.80 -0.41 -9.31
CA SER A 125 2.28 0.90 -9.69
C SER A 125 0.86 0.79 -10.22
N PHE A 126 0.25 1.93 -10.54
CA PHE A 126 -1.08 1.95 -11.14
C PHE A 126 -1.03 1.55 -12.61
N GLU A 127 0.02 1.95 -13.32
CA GLU A 127 0.19 1.75 -14.76
C GLU A 127 0.86 0.41 -15.09
N ASP A 128 1.78 -0.06 -14.24
CA ASP A 128 2.56 -1.29 -14.46
C ASP A 128 2.80 -2.07 -13.17
N VAL A 129 2.80 -3.40 -13.29
CA VAL A 129 3.09 -4.32 -12.18
C VAL A 129 4.08 -5.35 -12.68
N SER A 130 5.24 -5.42 -12.03
CA SER A 130 6.29 -6.38 -12.37
C SER A 130 6.67 -7.24 -11.19
N ILE A 131 7.02 -8.50 -11.48
CA ILE A 131 7.65 -9.40 -10.52
C ILE A 131 8.95 -9.94 -11.11
N HIS A 132 9.99 -9.96 -10.28
CA HIS A 132 11.28 -10.56 -10.57
C HIS A 132 11.33 -11.89 -9.84
N ILE A 133 11.59 -12.96 -10.59
CA ILE A 133 11.55 -14.34 -10.09
C ILE A 133 12.96 -14.97 -10.03
N SER A 134 13.13 -15.97 -9.17
CA SER A 134 14.45 -16.56 -8.84
C SER A 134 15.16 -17.27 -9.99
N ARG A 135 14.44 -17.61 -11.08
CA ARG A 135 15.00 -18.17 -12.30
C ARG A 135 14.14 -17.85 -13.51
N SER A 136 14.71 -17.98 -14.70
CA SER A 136 13.95 -17.96 -15.95
C SER A 136 12.96 -19.12 -16.04
N VAL A 137 11.88 -18.90 -16.79
CA VAL A 137 10.84 -19.89 -17.09
C VAL A 137 10.70 -20.05 -18.59
N SER A 138 10.39 -21.26 -19.02
CA SER A 138 9.96 -21.54 -20.39
C SER A 138 8.56 -20.98 -20.67
N GLU A 139 8.21 -20.81 -21.94
CA GLU A 139 6.85 -20.39 -22.31
C GLU A 139 5.77 -21.35 -21.82
N ILE A 140 6.08 -22.65 -21.74
CA ILE A 140 5.14 -23.68 -21.29
C ILE A 140 4.89 -23.53 -19.78
N GLU A 141 5.94 -23.36 -18.99
CA GLU A 141 5.82 -23.08 -17.55
C GLU A 141 5.01 -21.81 -17.30
N LEU A 142 5.32 -20.72 -18.03
CA LEU A 142 4.61 -19.45 -17.89
C LEU A 142 3.11 -19.60 -18.23
N LYS A 143 2.77 -20.26 -19.34
CA LYS A 143 1.37 -20.52 -19.71
C LYS A 143 0.65 -21.31 -18.62
N ASN A 144 1.28 -22.33 -18.07
CA ASN A 144 0.70 -23.14 -17.00
C ASN A 144 0.44 -22.30 -15.73
N VAL A 145 1.38 -21.45 -15.35
CA VAL A 145 1.22 -20.50 -14.23
C VAL A 145 0.05 -19.55 -14.48
N LEU A 146 -0.04 -18.95 -15.66
CA LEU A 146 -1.11 -17.99 -15.98
C LEU A 146 -2.50 -18.64 -15.96
N ILE A 147 -2.64 -19.87 -16.44
CA ILE A 147 -3.91 -20.63 -16.37
C ILE A 147 -4.35 -20.80 -14.90
N HIS A 148 -3.43 -21.21 -14.02
CA HIS A 148 -3.74 -21.39 -12.61
C HIS A 148 -4.06 -20.05 -11.92
N PHE A 149 -3.30 -19.01 -12.22
CA PHE A 149 -3.53 -17.66 -11.72
C PHE A 149 -4.94 -17.16 -12.09
N ILE A 150 -5.31 -17.24 -13.38
CA ILE A 150 -6.63 -16.84 -13.87
C ILE A 150 -7.74 -17.63 -13.16
N ASN A 151 -7.59 -18.95 -13.04
CA ASN A 151 -8.56 -19.80 -12.34
C ASN A 151 -8.75 -19.39 -10.88
N ILE A 152 -7.68 -19.05 -10.16
CA ILE A 152 -7.78 -18.59 -8.77
C ILE A 152 -8.51 -17.24 -8.71
N CYS A 153 -8.10 -16.28 -9.54
CA CYS A 153 -8.64 -14.92 -9.53
C CYS A 153 -10.11 -14.85 -9.98
N THR A 154 -10.56 -15.75 -10.85
CA THR A 154 -11.91 -15.69 -11.43
C THR A 154 -12.90 -16.66 -10.80
N LEU A 155 -12.47 -17.86 -10.41
CA LEU A 155 -13.40 -18.94 -10.01
C LEU A 155 -13.44 -19.15 -8.50
N LYS A 156 -12.31 -18.98 -7.81
CA LYS A 156 -12.21 -19.44 -6.41
C LYS A 156 -12.70 -18.42 -5.38
N ASN A 157 -12.79 -17.13 -5.74
CA ASN A 157 -13.24 -16.02 -4.89
C ASN A 157 -12.73 -16.14 -3.44
N LEU A 158 -11.42 -16.35 -3.28
CA LEU A 158 -10.81 -16.58 -1.97
C LEU A 158 -10.89 -15.29 -1.14
N LYS A 159 -11.19 -15.45 0.16
CA LYS A 159 -11.23 -14.32 1.09
C LYS A 159 -9.81 -13.90 1.48
N PHE A 160 -9.50 -12.62 1.32
CA PHE A 160 -8.29 -12.01 1.86
C PHE A 160 -8.48 -11.68 3.34
N ARG A 161 -7.44 -11.91 4.14
CA ARG A 161 -7.38 -11.55 5.57
C ARG A 161 -6.00 -10.97 5.86
N SER A 162 -5.95 -9.99 6.75
CA SER A 162 -4.71 -9.41 7.27
C SER A 162 -4.83 -9.31 8.79
N LYS A 163 -3.73 -9.49 9.51
CA LYS A 163 -3.68 -9.32 10.97
C LYS A 163 -2.30 -8.84 11.38
N ILE A 164 -2.22 -8.03 12.43
CA ILE A 164 -0.93 -7.74 13.04
C ILE A 164 -0.50 -8.97 13.83
N VAL A 165 0.72 -9.43 13.60
CA VAL A 165 1.34 -10.54 14.31
C VAL A 165 2.51 -10.00 15.15
N PRO A 166 2.46 -10.17 16.48
CA PRO A 166 3.58 -9.85 17.35
C PRO A 166 4.82 -10.61 16.92
N ARG A 167 5.98 -9.95 16.94
CA ARG A 167 7.23 -10.57 16.46
C ARG A 167 7.57 -11.91 17.14
N ASN A 168 7.24 -12.05 18.42
CA ASN A 168 7.51 -13.27 19.18
C ASN A 168 6.73 -14.49 18.66
N ASP A 169 5.61 -14.26 17.97
CA ASP A 169 4.72 -15.29 17.46
C ASP A 169 5.07 -15.69 16.00
N LEU A 170 6.08 -15.07 15.39
CA LEU A 170 6.46 -15.34 13.99
C LEU A 170 7.03 -16.75 13.78
N LYS A 171 7.59 -17.37 14.83
CA LYS A 171 8.17 -18.72 14.75
C LYS A 171 7.15 -19.76 14.29
N ASP A 172 5.87 -19.53 14.61
CA ASP A 172 4.77 -20.41 14.26
C ASP A 172 4.25 -20.20 12.82
N LEU A 173 4.76 -19.18 12.11
CA LEU A 173 4.34 -18.78 10.77
C LEU A 173 5.45 -18.87 9.72
N ASN A 174 6.63 -19.40 10.05
CA ASN A 174 7.80 -19.40 9.16
C ASN A 174 7.51 -19.97 7.76
N GLU A 175 6.69 -21.00 7.62
CA GLU A 175 6.33 -21.58 6.32
C GLU A 175 5.32 -20.74 5.51
N GLN A 176 4.64 -19.79 6.16
CA GLN A 176 3.64 -18.91 5.54
C GLN A 176 4.24 -17.56 5.12
N ILE A 177 5.38 -17.16 5.68
CA ILE A 177 6.04 -15.89 5.38
C ILE A 177 6.85 -16.04 4.09
N ARG A 178 6.45 -15.25 3.08
CA ARG A 178 7.10 -15.25 1.74
C ARG A 178 7.80 -13.93 1.41
N GLY A 179 7.67 -12.93 2.27
CA GLY A 179 8.31 -11.61 2.15
C GLY A 179 9.46 -11.44 3.15
N GLY A 180 10.28 -10.41 2.94
CA GLY A 180 11.32 -10.04 3.89
C GLY A 180 10.74 -9.60 5.23
N ILE A 181 11.33 -10.07 6.33
CA ILE A 181 10.97 -9.66 7.69
C ILE A 181 11.76 -8.39 8.04
N THR A 182 11.05 -7.30 8.34
CA THR A 182 11.70 -6.06 8.81
C THR A 182 12.27 -6.24 10.23
N PRO A 183 13.45 -5.66 10.54
CA PRO A 183 14.14 -5.97 11.80
C PRO A 183 13.47 -5.44 13.08
N ASP A 184 12.64 -4.38 13.00
CA ASP A 184 12.31 -3.57 14.20
C ASP A 184 10.81 -3.26 14.38
N SER A 185 9.91 -4.00 13.74
CA SER A 185 8.46 -3.77 13.90
C SER A 185 7.65 -5.05 13.88
N ASP A 186 6.47 -5.02 14.51
CA ASP A 186 5.44 -6.02 14.28
C ASP A 186 5.10 -6.09 12.78
N LEU A 187 4.68 -7.28 12.33
CA LEU A 187 4.37 -7.56 10.94
C LEU A 187 2.86 -7.58 10.74
N ARG A 188 2.38 -7.07 9.61
CA ARG A 188 0.98 -7.18 9.18
C ARG A 188 0.83 -8.23 8.08
#